data_AF-A0A7C4RBQ1-F1
#
_entry.id   AF-A0A7C4RBQ1-F1
#
_cell.length_a   1.000
_cell.length_b   1.000
_cell.length_c   1.000
_cell.angle_alpha   90.00
_cell.angle_beta   90.00
_cell.angle_gamma   90.00
#
_symmetry.space_group_name_H-M   'P 1'
#
loop_
_entity.id
_entity.type
_entity.pdbx_description
1 polymer ?
#
loop_
_entity_poly.entity_id
_entity_poly.type
_entity_poly.pdbx_seq_one_letter_code
_entity_poly.pdbx_strand_id
1 'polypeptide(L)'
;LYLLTKPETYLTKKELSYLLSQIAYIGELPEPEIKEPEPKWSGKQVFSLLLPKGFNHRFKASFSPDIEVVIEDGKLVKGVIDKSAIGVEKANSILHRIAMEYGSEAAKQFINNVVKIANTYLNLRGFSFGIDDLYVSEEAYKEIGNIFKKMDDAFNTLKSEYEKGRIEIKPGETPEQAFESNILSILAEARDAAGKVVRKHISPESSAVIMTRTGARGSLLNIDQMVGVVGQQAVRRERIKRGFTDRVLTFFRPGDASPKARGFVYHSFLQGLDPIECFFHMAGGRDGLVDTAVRTQQSGYMQRRLVNALESLYVEYDGTVRMMDYKKIVQFLYGEDGIDPSKSYHGEAVNLEIIINKLGLKTRQEQPLSQEEVDQMLSRYVGKISRLLLEKVKKKIIDKRFSVEDAEKFIQEIYNEYLKNRVEPGEAVGIVTAQSIGEPSTQLTLRTFHFAGVREQSILLGLPRLIEIVDARKTPSTPIMRIPLEPEYAQNKAKAQKLVKQIQSTYFEDIVSSVGFNLKRSALILQLDDEAMKEHAVTINDVEEALKQMKYNYE
;
A
#
# COMPACT_ATOMS: atom_id res chain seq x y z
N LEU A 1 -1.86 12.97 21.16
CA LEU A 1 -0.64 13.75 20.83
C LEU A 1 -0.92 14.88 19.87
N TYR A 2 -1.53 14.63 18.71
CA TYR A 2 -1.95 15.69 17.77
C TYR A 2 -2.64 16.88 18.47
N LEU A 3 -3.66 16.60 19.29
CA LEU A 3 -4.40 17.60 20.07
C LEU A 3 -3.52 18.41 21.03
N LEU A 4 -2.46 17.83 21.59
CA LEU A 4 -1.52 18.50 22.47
C LEU A 4 -0.57 19.40 21.66
N THR A 5 -0.12 18.94 20.50
CA THR A 5 0.88 19.63 19.67
C THR A 5 0.29 20.61 18.66
N LYS A 6 -1.04 20.83 18.69
CA LYS A 6 -1.68 21.84 17.84
C LYS A 6 -1.14 23.24 18.17
N PRO A 7 -0.92 24.13 17.18
CA PRO A 7 -0.41 25.48 17.41
C PRO A 7 -1.25 26.32 18.39
N GLU A 8 -2.55 26.05 18.46
CA GLU A 8 -3.51 26.76 19.32
C GLU A 8 -3.51 26.26 20.77
N THR A 9 -2.82 25.16 21.07
CA THR A 9 -2.86 24.53 22.38
C THR A 9 -1.85 25.15 23.32
N TYR A 10 -2.35 25.98 24.23
CA TYR A 10 -1.61 26.60 25.31
C TYR A 10 -2.07 26.05 26.65
N LEU A 11 -1.11 25.80 27.53
CA LEU A 11 -1.29 25.25 28.87
C LEU A 11 -0.93 26.29 29.91
N THR A 12 -1.76 26.38 30.94
CA THR A 12 -1.47 27.19 32.14
C THR A 12 -0.40 26.50 33.00
N LYS A 13 0.21 27.26 33.92
CA LYS A 13 1.21 26.70 34.85
C LYS A 13 0.67 25.51 35.66
N LYS A 14 -0.61 25.54 36.04
CA LYS A 14 -1.26 24.47 36.80
C LYS A 14 -1.38 23.18 35.97
N GLU A 15 -1.89 23.30 34.76
CA GLU A 15 -2.05 22.16 33.84
C GLU A 15 -0.68 21.57 33.47
N LEU A 16 0.31 22.42 33.18
CA LEU A 16 1.67 21.99 32.92
C LEU A 16 2.25 21.21 34.11
N SER A 17 2.15 21.76 35.32
CA SER A 17 2.65 21.11 36.53
C SER A 17 1.96 19.77 36.77
N TYR A 18 0.66 19.68 36.49
CA TYR A 18 -0.08 18.43 36.60
C TYR A 18 0.43 17.39 35.58
N LEU A 19 0.64 17.77 34.32
CA LEU A 19 1.20 16.87 33.30
C LEU A 19 2.63 16.40 33.66
N LEU A 20 3.48 17.30 34.13
CA LEU A 20 4.86 16.98 34.50
C LEU A 20 4.96 16.14 35.78
N SER A 21 4.02 16.28 36.71
CA SER A 21 4.00 15.44 37.91
C SER A 21 3.77 13.95 37.59
N GLN A 22 3.02 13.63 36.52
CA GLN A 22 2.74 12.25 36.11
C GLN A 22 3.96 11.53 35.54
N ILE A 23 4.87 12.27 34.91
CA ILE A 23 6.13 11.72 34.41
C ILE A 23 7.26 11.81 35.44
N ALA A 24 6.97 12.27 36.66
CA ALA A 24 7.96 12.53 37.70
C ALA A 24 9.17 13.31 37.16
N TYR A 25 8.91 14.36 36.35
CA TYR A 25 9.96 15.12 35.69
C TYR A 25 10.83 15.84 36.73
N ILE A 26 12.14 15.60 36.65
CA ILE A 26 13.14 16.26 37.48
C ILE A 26 13.98 17.13 36.56
N GLY A 27 13.72 18.44 36.56
CA GLY A 27 14.45 19.39 35.73
C GLY A 27 13.85 20.79 35.77
N GLU A 28 14.52 21.73 35.11
CA GLU A 28 14.03 23.10 34.96
C GLU A 28 12.83 23.15 34.00
N LEU A 29 11.86 24.00 34.33
CA LEU A 29 10.74 24.30 33.45
C LEU A 29 11.23 25.15 32.28
N PRO A 30 10.82 24.84 31.04
CA PRO A 30 11.17 25.68 29.89
C PRO A 30 10.55 27.08 30.05
N GLU A 31 11.16 28.09 29.45
CA GLU A 31 10.56 29.42 29.42
C GLU A 31 9.20 29.39 28.70
N PRO A 32 8.18 30.08 29.23
CA PRO A 32 6.87 30.15 28.58
C PRO A 32 6.99 30.88 27.24
N GLU A 33 6.28 30.37 26.23
CA GLU A 33 6.26 30.95 24.89
C GLU A 33 5.51 32.29 24.88
N ILE A 34 4.48 32.42 25.73
CA ILE A 34 3.77 33.68 25.97
C ILE A 34 4.02 34.11 27.41
N LYS A 35 4.65 35.28 27.60
CA LYS A 35 5.04 35.81 28.93
C LYS A 35 3.95 36.67 29.59
N GLU A 36 3.13 37.37 28.80
CA GLU A 36 2.06 38.27 29.26
C GLU A 36 0.75 37.99 28.50
N PRO A 37 -0.45 38.16 29.09
CA PRO A 37 -0.76 38.58 30.47
C PRO A 37 -0.61 37.47 31.53
N GLU A 38 -0.61 36.20 31.13
CA GLU A 38 -0.28 35.07 31.99
C GLU A 38 0.73 34.16 31.28
N PRO A 39 1.69 33.56 32.00
CA PRO A 39 2.67 32.67 31.40
C PRO A 39 1.97 31.42 30.87
N LYS A 40 2.04 31.21 29.55
CA LYS A 40 1.47 30.05 28.87
C LYS A 40 2.54 29.27 28.14
N TRP A 41 2.45 27.95 28.24
CA TRP A 41 3.35 27.02 27.58
C TRP A 41 2.65 26.34 26.43
N SER A 42 3.34 26.17 25.31
CA SER A 42 2.81 25.41 24.18
C SER A 42 2.91 23.92 24.46
N GLY A 43 1.92 23.14 24.00
CA GLY A 43 2.01 21.69 24.12
C GLY A 43 3.18 21.07 23.33
N LYS A 44 3.76 21.80 22.37
CA LYS A 44 5.03 21.40 21.72
C LYS A 44 6.21 21.45 22.69
N GLN A 45 6.24 22.43 23.60
CA GLN A 45 7.28 22.52 24.63
C GLN A 45 7.18 21.32 25.58
N VAL A 46 5.96 20.92 25.96
CA VAL A 46 5.74 19.72 26.78
C VAL A 46 6.22 18.45 26.09
N PHE A 47 5.91 18.30 24.80
CA PHE A 47 6.40 17.15 24.04
C PHE A 47 7.92 17.15 23.86
N SER A 48 8.54 18.33 23.74
CA SER A 48 9.99 18.49 23.64
C SER A 48 10.73 17.97 24.88
N LEU A 49 10.14 18.12 26.07
CA LEU A 49 10.73 17.61 27.32
C LEU A 49 10.85 16.08 27.36
N LEU A 50 10.09 15.38 26.51
CA LEU A 50 10.16 13.93 26.41
C LEU A 50 11.31 13.44 25.53
N LEU A 51 11.85 14.31 24.68
CA LEU A 51 12.87 13.93 23.71
C LEU A 51 14.27 14.00 24.34
N PRO A 52 15.17 13.08 23.98
CA PRO A 52 16.58 13.18 24.37
C PRO A 52 17.23 14.46 23.84
N LYS A 53 18.15 15.04 24.62
CA LYS A 53 19.00 16.15 24.16
C LYS A 53 19.86 15.70 22.98
N GLY A 54 20.07 16.57 21.99
CA GLY A 54 20.79 16.26 20.75
C GLY A 54 19.97 15.54 19.67
N PHE A 55 18.68 15.24 19.91
CA PHE A 55 17.85 14.53 18.92
C PHE A 55 17.39 15.48 17.81
N ASN A 56 17.88 15.25 16.58
CA ASN A 56 17.54 16.04 15.40
C ASN A 56 16.76 15.19 14.40
N HIS A 57 15.55 15.58 14.01
CA HIS A 57 14.76 14.83 13.03
C HIS A 57 13.81 15.73 12.23
N ARG A 58 13.64 15.41 10.94
CA ARG A 58 12.71 16.09 10.03
C ARG A 58 11.91 15.06 9.26
N PHE A 59 10.59 15.24 9.22
CA PHE A 59 9.66 14.38 8.48
C PHE A 59 8.37 15.13 8.16
N LYS A 60 7.57 14.58 7.23
CA LYS A 60 6.26 15.15 6.88
C LYS A 60 5.15 14.53 7.73
N ALA A 61 4.25 15.35 8.22
CA ALA A 61 3.08 14.90 8.97
C ALA A 61 2.11 14.11 8.08
N SER A 62 1.43 13.13 8.67
CA SER A 62 0.31 12.41 8.06
C SER A 62 -0.95 13.27 7.94
N PHE A 63 -1.15 14.23 8.85
CA PHE A 63 -2.35 15.09 8.87
C PHE A 63 -2.44 15.99 7.62
N SER A 64 -1.32 16.55 7.20
CA SER A 64 -1.17 17.24 5.91
C SER A 64 0.27 17.12 5.41
N PRO A 65 0.50 16.77 4.13
CA PRO A 65 1.83 16.73 3.52
C PRO A 65 2.58 18.07 3.55
N ASP A 66 1.85 19.18 3.72
CA ASP A 66 2.40 20.54 3.78
C ASP A 66 3.03 20.86 5.15
N ILE A 67 2.68 20.08 6.18
CA ILE A 67 3.20 20.28 7.53
C ILE A 67 4.47 19.45 7.69
N GLU A 68 5.61 20.13 7.59
CA GLU A 68 6.90 19.57 7.98
C GLU A 68 7.06 19.64 9.51
N VAL A 69 7.37 18.48 10.10
CA VAL A 69 7.74 18.33 11.50
C VAL A 69 9.25 18.48 11.62
N VAL A 70 9.70 19.44 12.42
CA VAL A 70 11.11 19.77 12.62
C VAL A 70 11.43 19.69 14.11
N ILE A 71 12.35 18.79 14.44
CA ILE A 71 12.89 18.59 15.78
C ILE A 71 14.38 18.91 15.72
N GLU A 72 14.82 19.86 16.55
CA GLU A 72 16.21 20.29 16.65
C GLU A 72 16.64 20.27 18.12
N ASP A 73 17.74 19.56 18.42
CA ASP A 73 18.30 19.40 19.76
C ASP A 73 17.26 18.96 20.81
N GLY A 74 16.40 18.01 20.45
CA GLY A 74 15.30 17.53 21.31
C GLY A 74 14.12 18.51 21.44
N LYS A 75 14.09 19.61 20.70
CA LYS A 75 12.98 20.59 20.71
C LYS A 75 12.12 20.49 19.45
N LEU A 76 10.82 20.30 19.64
CA LEU A 76 9.82 20.33 18.57
C LEU A 76 9.53 21.79 18.18
N VAL A 77 10.22 22.27 17.16
CA VAL A 77 10.10 23.65 16.66
C VAL A 77 8.84 23.82 15.83
N LYS A 78 8.62 22.91 14.86
CA LYS A 78 7.54 23.02 13.88
C LYS A 78 6.82 21.68 13.71
N GLY A 79 5.54 21.75 13.37
CA GLY A 79 4.71 20.61 13.02
C GLY A 79 3.86 20.07 14.15
N VAL A 80 3.16 18.97 13.86
CA VAL A 80 2.26 18.26 14.77
C VAL A 80 2.66 16.79 14.85
N ILE A 81 2.43 16.17 16.00
CA ILE A 81 2.80 14.77 16.23
C ILE A 81 1.58 13.88 15.95
N ASP A 82 1.67 13.10 14.88
CA ASP A 82 0.64 12.15 14.43
C ASP A 82 1.21 10.73 14.22
N LYS A 83 0.45 9.85 13.56
CA LYS A 83 0.89 8.48 13.28
C LYS A 83 2.22 8.39 12.52
N SER A 84 2.61 9.37 11.71
CA SER A 84 3.92 9.33 11.05
C SER A 84 5.09 9.44 12.04
N ALA A 85 4.87 10.12 13.17
CA ALA A 85 5.89 10.40 14.16
C ALA A 85 6.20 9.23 15.10
N ILE A 86 5.15 8.50 15.54
CA ILE A 86 5.26 7.44 16.57
C ILE A 86 4.51 6.16 16.15
N GLY A 87 3.88 6.15 14.98
CA GLY A 87 3.08 5.01 14.53
C GLY A 87 3.90 3.78 14.18
N VAL A 88 3.25 2.64 14.33
CA VAL A 88 3.76 1.32 13.94
C VAL A 88 3.99 1.30 12.41
N GLU A 89 5.02 0.55 11.98
CA GLU A 89 5.37 0.36 10.56
C GLU A 89 5.79 1.65 9.82
N LYS A 90 6.23 2.68 10.55
CA LYS A 90 6.78 3.91 9.96
C LYS A 90 8.30 3.95 10.06
N ALA A 91 8.93 3.87 8.89
CA ALA A 91 10.36 4.11 8.71
C ALA A 91 10.76 5.45 9.32
N ASN A 92 11.92 5.44 9.99
CA ASN A 92 12.52 6.66 10.56
C ASN A 92 11.61 7.40 11.55
N SER A 93 10.63 6.74 12.17
CA SER A 93 9.81 7.37 13.23
C SER A 93 10.66 7.81 14.42
N ILE A 94 10.15 8.74 15.23
CA ILE A 94 10.82 9.23 16.44
C ILE A 94 11.17 8.05 17.35
N LEU A 95 10.22 7.13 17.56
CA LEU A 95 10.44 5.96 18.40
C LEU A 95 11.54 5.05 17.83
N HIS A 96 11.48 4.77 16.52
CA HIS A 96 12.48 3.94 15.86
C HIS A 96 13.88 4.54 16.01
N ARG A 97 14.02 5.85 15.82
CA ARG A 97 15.31 6.53 15.97
C ARG A 97 15.80 6.57 17.41
N ILE A 98 14.93 6.81 18.39
CA ILE A 98 15.32 6.76 19.80
C ILE A 98 15.83 5.36 20.16
N ALA A 99 15.15 4.30 19.70
CA ALA A 99 15.58 2.92 19.94
C ALA A 99 16.95 2.62 19.32
N MET A 100 17.22 3.10 18.10
CA MET A 100 18.50 2.86 17.41
C MET A 100 19.67 3.68 17.97
N GLU A 101 19.44 4.97 18.21
CA GLU A 101 20.49 5.93 18.59
C GLU A 101 20.79 5.92 20.10
N TYR A 102 19.75 5.84 20.93
CA TYR A 102 19.86 5.94 22.40
C TYR A 102 19.61 4.61 23.13
N GLY A 103 19.19 3.57 22.40
CA GLY A 103 18.98 2.22 22.92
C GLY A 103 17.59 1.96 23.49
N SER A 104 17.34 0.69 23.83
CA SER A 104 16.03 0.18 24.23
C SER A 104 15.50 0.77 25.54
N GLU A 105 16.37 1.08 26.51
CA GLU A 105 15.93 1.66 27.80
C GLU A 105 15.42 3.11 27.60
N ALA A 106 16.10 3.91 26.78
CA ALA A 106 15.65 5.26 26.44
C ALA A 106 14.31 5.21 25.69
N ALA A 107 14.15 4.27 24.74
CA ALA A 107 12.90 4.07 24.03
C ALA A 107 11.74 3.66 24.96
N LYS A 108 12.00 2.76 25.92
CA LYS A 108 11.03 2.36 26.95
C LYS A 108 10.59 3.54 27.81
N GLN A 109 11.54 4.34 28.31
CA GLN A 109 11.23 5.53 29.11
C GLN A 109 10.41 6.54 28.29
N PHE A 110 10.80 6.77 27.04
CA PHE A 110 10.07 7.63 26.11
C PHE A 110 8.61 7.18 25.92
N ILE A 111 8.37 5.90 25.58
CA ILE A 111 7.01 5.37 25.41
C ILE A 111 6.18 5.56 26.69
N ASN A 112 6.73 5.18 27.83
CA ASN A 112 6.02 5.27 29.11
C ASN A 112 5.62 6.72 29.43
N ASN A 113 6.53 7.67 29.21
CA ASN A 113 6.26 9.08 29.48
C ASN A 113 5.26 9.67 28.48
N VAL A 114 5.39 9.34 27.20
CA VAL A 114 4.44 9.75 26.14
C VAL A 114 3.03 9.25 26.45
N VAL A 115 2.87 7.98 26.83
CA VAL A 115 1.56 7.39 27.14
C VAL A 115 0.94 8.06 28.37
N LYS A 116 1.72 8.28 29.43
CA LYS A 116 1.24 8.97 30.64
C LYS A 116 0.76 10.38 30.31
N ILE A 117 1.58 11.20 29.64
CA ILE A 117 1.18 12.56 29.26
C ILE A 117 -0.05 12.55 28.35
N ALA A 118 -0.08 11.67 27.35
CA ALA A 118 -1.20 11.58 26.43
C ALA A 118 -2.51 11.27 27.16
N ASN A 119 -2.51 10.28 28.06
CA ASN A 119 -3.68 9.91 28.84
C ASN A 119 -4.13 11.03 29.79
N THR A 120 -3.19 11.66 30.50
CA THR A 120 -3.50 12.75 31.43
C THR A 120 -4.07 13.96 30.68
N TYR A 121 -3.46 14.35 29.56
CA TYR A 121 -3.96 15.46 28.76
C TYR A 121 -5.34 15.16 28.16
N LEU A 122 -5.57 13.92 27.71
CA LEU A 122 -6.87 13.51 27.19
C LEU A 122 -7.96 13.57 28.26
N ASN A 123 -7.63 13.21 29.50
CA ASN A 123 -8.56 13.32 30.64
C ASN A 123 -8.89 14.78 31.00
N LEU A 124 -7.92 15.71 30.89
CA LEU A 124 -8.15 17.13 31.16
C LEU A 124 -9.03 17.79 30.09
N ARG A 125 -8.72 17.54 28.81
CA ARG A 125 -9.43 18.17 27.69
C ARG A 125 -10.78 17.52 27.42
N GLY A 126 -10.86 16.20 27.57
CA GLY A 126 -11.94 15.39 27.02
C GLY A 126 -11.82 15.23 25.50
N PHE A 127 -12.30 14.10 24.99
CA PHE A 127 -12.47 13.87 23.56
C PHE A 127 -13.66 12.93 23.36
N SER A 128 -14.71 13.43 22.73
CA SER A 128 -15.94 12.69 22.46
C SER A 128 -16.23 12.66 20.97
N PHE A 129 -17.03 11.68 20.58
CA PHE A 129 -17.53 11.52 19.22
C PHE A 129 -19.05 11.44 19.28
N GLY A 130 -19.72 12.37 18.61
CA GLY A 130 -21.18 12.45 18.55
C GLY A 130 -21.73 12.30 17.13
N ILE A 131 -23.05 12.33 17.00
CA ILE A 131 -23.71 12.39 15.69
C ILE A 131 -23.46 13.76 15.03
N ASP A 132 -23.36 14.83 15.83
CA ASP A 132 -23.10 16.18 15.36
C ASP A 132 -21.74 16.33 14.66
N ASP A 133 -20.75 15.51 15.04
CA ASP A 133 -19.44 15.47 14.37
C ASP A 133 -19.51 15.02 12.91
N LEU A 134 -20.61 14.35 12.54
CA LEU A 134 -20.89 13.84 11.20
C LEU A 134 -21.94 14.68 10.47
N TYR A 135 -22.40 15.78 11.08
CA TYR A 135 -23.39 16.64 10.47
C TYR A 135 -22.82 17.30 9.21
N VAL A 136 -23.59 17.23 8.14
CA VAL A 136 -23.31 17.82 6.84
C VAL A 136 -24.54 18.57 6.38
N SER A 137 -24.34 19.70 5.70
CA SER A 137 -25.41 20.61 5.36
C SER A 137 -26.38 20.01 4.32
N GLU A 138 -27.63 20.49 4.32
CA GLU A 138 -28.66 20.06 3.38
C GLU A 138 -28.28 20.31 1.91
N GLU A 139 -27.47 21.34 1.65
CA GLU A 139 -26.92 21.61 0.31
C GLU A 139 -26.04 20.47 -0.20
N ALA A 140 -25.24 19.88 0.69
CA ALA A 140 -24.38 18.77 0.33
C ALA A 140 -25.19 17.50 0.00
N TYR A 141 -26.29 17.23 0.71
CA TYR A 141 -27.19 16.12 0.36
C TYR A 141 -27.86 16.33 -1.00
N LYS A 142 -28.24 17.58 -1.33
CA LYS A 142 -28.75 17.92 -2.67
C LYS A 142 -27.69 17.73 -3.76
N GLU A 143 -26.45 18.13 -3.49
CA GLU A 143 -25.32 17.94 -4.41
C GLU A 143 -25.04 16.44 -4.65
N ILE A 144 -25.02 15.63 -3.58
CA ILE A 144 -24.89 14.17 -3.66
C ILE A 144 -26.05 13.55 -4.46
N GLY A 145 -27.29 13.97 -4.22
CA GLY A 145 -28.45 13.52 -5.00
C GLY A 145 -28.34 13.84 -6.49
N ASN A 146 -27.77 14.99 -6.85
CA ASN A 146 -27.51 15.34 -8.25
C ASN A 146 -26.39 14.48 -8.88
N ILE A 147 -25.38 14.09 -8.09
CA ILE A 147 -24.33 13.15 -8.55
C ILE A 147 -24.95 11.79 -8.88
N PHE A 148 -25.85 11.27 -8.03
CA PHE A 148 -26.50 9.99 -8.30
C PHE A 148 -27.43 10.02 -9.51
N LYS A 149 -28.14 11.13 -9.76
CA LYS A 149 -28.92 11.29 -10.99
C LYS A 149 -28.03 11.21 -12.23
N LYS A 150 -26.90 11.92 -12.23
CA LYS A 150 -25.91 11.86 -13.33
C LYS A 150 -25.35 10.45 -13.52
N MET A 151 -25.12 9.73 -12.43
CA MET A 151 -24.65 8.34 -12.45
C MET A 151 -25.69 7.40 -13.06
N ASP A 152 -26.97 7.53 -12.68
CA ASP A 152 -28.06 6.72 -13.23
C ASP A 152 -28.30 7.05 -14.73
N ASP A 153 -28.17 8.33 -15.13
CA ASP A 153 -28.23 8.74 -16.54
C ASP A 153 -27.06 8.18 -17.35
N ALA A 154 -25.85 8.20 -16.81
CA ALA A 154 -24.66 7.59 -17.42
C ALA A 154 -24.82 6.07 -17.55
N PHE A 155 -25.41 5.42 -16.55
CA PHE A 155 -25.73 3.99 -16.61
C PHE A 155 -26.77 3.68 -17.70
N ASN A 156 -27.83 4.48 -17.80
CA ASN A 156 -28.89 4.28 -18.81
C ASN A 156 -28.37 4.50 -20.23
N THR A 157 -27.51 5.50 -20.44
CA THR A 157 -26.84 5.71 -21.74
C THR A 157 -25.95 4.52 -22.10
N LEU A 158 -25.10 4.05 -21.17
CA LEU A 158 -24.27 2.86 -21.37
C LEU A 158 -25.10 1.61 -21.67
N LYS A 159 -26.22 1.42 -20.96
CA LYS A 159 -27.16 0.32 -21.21
C LYS A 159 -27.76 0.40 -22.62
N SER A 160 -28.15 1.59 -23.07
CA SER A 160 -28.69 1.76 -24.42
C SER A 160 -27.65 1.49 -25.51
N GLU A 161 -26.38 1.81 -25.27
CA GLU A 161 -25.28 1.49 -26.19
C GLU A 161 -24.93 -0.01 -26.16
N TYR A 162 -25.08 -0.68 -25.01
CA TYR A 162 -25.02 -2.15 -24.91
C TYR A 162 -26.07 -2.82 -25.79
N GLU A 163 -27.33 -2.39 -25.67
CA GLU A 163 -28.45 -2.95 -26.44
C GLU A 163 -28.31 -2.70 -27.95
N LYS A 164 -27.63 -1.61 -28.35
CA LYS A 164 -27.29 -1.33 -29.75
C LYS A 164 -26.00 -2.00 -30.23
N GLY A 165 -25.27 -2.71 -29.36
CA GLY A 165 -24.00 -3.36 -29.68
C GLY A 165 -22.82 -2.40 -29.92
N ARG A 166 -22.88 -1.16 -29.43
CA ARG A 166 -21.89 -0.10 -29.68
C ARG A 166 -20.95 0.16 -28.50
N ILE A 167 -20.54 -0.90 -27.80
CA ILE A 167 -19.63 -0.73 -26.67
C ILE A 167 -18.19 -0.78 -27.13
N GLU A 168 -17.40 0.16 -26.63
CA GLU A 168 -15.95 0.10 -26.71
C GLU A 168 -15.46 -1.07 -25.86
N ILE A 169 -15.05 -2.14 -26.55
CA ILE A 169 -14.45 -3.33 -25.94
C ILE A 169 -12.95 -3.06 -25.81
N LYS A 170 -12.43 -3.17 -24.59
CA LYS A 170 -10.98 -3.16 -24.38
C LYS A 170 -10.39 -4.46 -24.94
N PRO A 171 -9.19 -4.43 -25.54
CA PRO A 171 -8.59 -5.64 -26.11
C PRO A 171 -8.52 -6.79 -25.09
N GLY A 172 -9.20 -7.90 -25.38
CA GLY A 172 -9.21 -9.10 -24.52
C GLY A 172 -10.37 -9.21 -23.53
N GLU A 173 -11.28 -8.23 -23.47
CA GLU A 173 -12.53 -8.35 -22.69
C GLU A 173 -13.69 -8.85 -23.56
N THR A 174 -14.59 -9.66 -22.99
CA THR A 174 -15.87 -9.95 -23.67
C THR A 174 -16.80 -8.72 -23.61
N PRO A 175 -17.80 -8.58 -24.51
CA PRO A 175 -18.76 -7.48 -24.45
C PRO A 175 -19.44 -7.32 -23.08
N GLU A 176 -19.79 -8.44 -22.43
CA GLU A 176 -20.34 -8.46 -21.08
C GLU A 176 -19.33 -8.00 -20.01
N GLN A 177 -18.06 -8.38 -20.16
CA GLN A 177 -17.01 -7.98 -19.22
C GLN A 177 -16.69 -6.49 -19.35
N ALA A 178 -16.61 -5.98 -20.59
CA ALA A 178 -16.43 -4.56 -20.86
C ALA A 178 -17.59 -3.73 -20.30
N PHE A 179 -18.84 -4.20 -20.47
CA PHE A 179 -20.02 -3.57 -19.88
C PHE A 179 -19.92 -3.51 -18.35
N GLU A 180 -19.59 -4.62 -17.69
CA GLU A 180 -19.42 -4.66 -16.23
C GLU A 180 -18.27 -3.77 -15.75
N SER A 181 -17.14 -3.73 -16.48
CA SER A 181 -16.01 -2.88 -16.12
C SER A 181 -16.37 -1.40 -16.21
N ASN A 182 -17.07 -1.00 -17.27
CA ASN A 182 -17.49 0.39 -17.47
C ASN A 182 -18.50 0.81 -16.39
N ILE A 183 -19.43 -0.07 -16.01
CA ILE A 183 -20.34 0.20 -14.89
C ILE A 183 -19.57 0.40 -13.59
N LEU A 184 -18.63 -0.48 -13.26
CA LEU A 184 -17.83 -0.34 -12.04
C LEU A 184 -17.04 0.97 -12.01
N SER A 185 -16.53 1.44 -13.16
CA SER A 185 -15.87 2.75 -13.26
C SER A 185 -16.83 3.89 -12.92
N ILE A 186 -18.02 3.91 -13.53
CA ILE A 186 -19.05 4.94 -13.28
C ILE A 186 -19.44 4.96 -11.80
N LEU A 187 -19.63 3.79 -11.18
CA LEU A 187 -20.00 3.68 -9.77
C LEU A 187 -18.87 4.13 -8.83
N ALA A 188 -17.62 3.82 -9.16
CA ALA A 188 -16.45 4.26 -8.40
C ALA A 188 -16.28 5.79 -8.47
N GLU A 189 -16.41 6.36 -9.67
CA GLU A 189 -16.34 7.82 -9.88
C GLU A 189 -17.44 8.56 -9.11
N ALA A 190 -18.68 8.05 -9.14
CA ALA A 190 -19.79 8.62 -8.40
C ALA A 190 -19.55 8.58 -6.88
N ARG A 191 -19.02 7.46 -6.36
CA ARG A 191 -18.67 7.31 -4.94
C ARG A 191 -17.60 8.32 -4.53
N ASP A 192 -16.53 8.44 -5.32
CA ASP A 192 -15.42 9.34 -5.01
C ASP A 192 -15.82 10.81 -5.13
N ALA A 193 -16.71 11.15 -6.07
CA ALA A 193 -17.31 12.48 -6.19
C ALA A 193 -18.16 12.80 -4.95
N ALA A 194 -19.05 11.89 -4.53
CA ALA A 194 -19.84 12.06 -3.31
C ALA A 194 -18.95 12.23 -2.06
N GLY A 195 -17.89 11.43 -1.94
CA GLY A 195 -16.91 11.57 -0.84
C GLY A 195 -16.20 12.92 -0.83
N LYS A 196 -15.87 13.49 -2.01
CA LYS A 196 -15.29 14.85 -2.10
C LYS A 196 -16.25 15.92 -1.59
N VAL A 197 -17.55 15.79 -1.89
CA VAL A 197 -18.59 16.70 -1.38
C VAL A 197 -18.67 16.61 0.15
N VAL A 198 -18.72 15.41 0.71
CA VAL A 198 -18.73 15.20 2.18
C VAL A 198 -17.52 15.85 2.83
N ARG A 199 -16.31 15.60 2.29
CA ARG A 199 -15.06 16.15 2.85
C ARG A 199 -14.95 17.67 2.78
N LYS A 200 -15.64 18.30 1.83
CA LYS A 200 -15.68 19.77 1.70
C LYS A 200 -16.59 20.41 2.75
N HIS A 201 -17.70 19.75 3.08
CA HIS A 201 -18.72 20.30 3.96
C HIS A 201 -18.56 19.89 5.43
N ILE A 202 -17.84 18.80 5.72
CA ILE A 202 -17.55 18.40 7.10
C ILE A 202 -16.52 19.34 7.74
N SER A 203 -16.77 19.72 8.99
CA SER A 203 -15.84 20.58 9.73
C SER A 203 -14.46 19.91 9.90
N PRO A 204 -13.34 20.59 9.57
CA PRO A 204 -12.00 20.06 9.82
C PRO A 204 -11.70 19.79 11.30
N GLU A 205 -12.44 20.45 12.20
CA GLU A 205 -12.31 20.32 13.66
C GLU A 205 -13.20 19.22 14.26
N SER A 206 -14.02 18.56 13.44
CA SER A 206 -14.80 17.39 13.85
C SER A 206 -13.90 16.30 14.40
N SER A 207 -14.33 15.66 15.49
CA SER A 207 -13.63 14.53 16.09
C SER A 207 -13.41 13.39 15.09
N ALA A 208 -14.37 13.15 14.19
CA ALA A 208 -14.29 12.14 13.13
C ALA A 208 -13.12 12.38 12.19
N VAL A 209 -12.99 13.63 11.73
CA VAL A 209 -11.95 14.06 10.80
C VAL A 209 -10.59 14.04 11.47
N ILE A 210 -10.50 14.50 12.72
CA ILE A 210 -9.26 14.47 13.50
C ILE A 210 -8.78 13.04 13.70
N MET A 211 -9.62 12.10 14.13
CA MET A 211 -9.24 10.69 14.32
C MET A 211 -8.72 10.05 13.03
N THR A 212 -9.40 10.35 11.92
CA THR A 212 -9.08 9.79 10.62
C THR A 212 -7.78 10.37 10.04
N ARG A 213 -7.62 11.70 10.04
CA ARG A 213 -6.42 12.36 9.48
C ARG A 213 -5.17 12.10 10.32
N THR A 214 -5.31 11.98 11.64
CA THR A 214 -4.20 11.63 12.53
C THR A 214 -3.81 10.15 12.44
N GLY A 215 -4.64 9.32 11.80
CA GLY A 215 -4.43 7.88 11.67
C GLY A 215 -4.69 7.09 12.95
N ALA A 216 -5.41 7.66 13.91
CA ALA A 216 -5.73 7.00 15.18
C ALA A 216 -6.67 5.81 14.98
N ARG A 217 -7.80 6.04 14.30
CA ARG A 217 -8.75 4.98 13.91
C ARG A 217 -9.64 5.46 12.77
N GLY A 218 -9.91 4.58 11.82
CA GLY A 218 -10.73 4.88 10.65
C GLY A 218 -9.93 5.48 9.49
N SER A 219 -10.62 5.60 8.36
CA SER A 219 -10.14 6.17 7.10
C SER A 219 -11.15 7.17 6.56
N LEU A 220 -10.75 8.03 5.62
CA LEU A 220 -11.67 9.01 5.02
C LEU A 220 -12.87 8.31 4.36
N LEU A 221 -12.66 7.10 3.83
CA LEU A 221 -13.72 6.26 3.29
C LEU A 221 -14.78 5.92 4.36
N ASN A 222 -14.41 5.74 5.63
CA ASN A 222 -15.41 5.46 6.66
C ASN A 222 -16.32 6.66 6.91
N ILE A 223 -15.79 7.88 6.87
CA ILE A 223 -16.59 9.10 6.97
C ILE A 223 -17.50 9.21 5.74
N ASP A 224 -16.96 8.97 4.54
CA ASP A 224 -17.74 8.98 3.30
C ASP A 224 -18.91 7.98 3.37
N GLN A 225 -18.71 6.80 3.95
CA GLN A 225 -19.77 5.78 4.12
C GLN A 225 -20.81 6.14 5.19
N MET A 226 -20.37 6.78 6.28
CA MET A 226 -21.27 7.17 7.36
C MET A 226 -22.21 8.30 6.94
N VAL A 227 -21.73 9.25 6.13
CA VAL A 227 -22.46 10.47 5.80
C VAL A 227 -22.95 10.52 4.35
N GLY A 228 -22.10 10.16 3.40
CA GLY A 228 -22.37 10.30 1.97
C GLY A 228 -23.02 9.09 1.35
N VAL A 229 -22.25 7.99 1.20
CA VAL A 229 -22.66 6.82 0.44
C VAL A 229 -21.88 5.57 0.86
N VAL A 230 -22.58 4.47 1.13
CA VAL A 230 -21.93 3.19 1.43
C VAL A 230 -21.23 2.61 0.18
N GLY A 231 -21.90 2.70 -0.97
CA GLY A 231 -21.37 2.35 -2.29
C GLY A 231 -21.61 0.89 -2.71
N GLN A 232 -20.97 0.47 -3.80
CA GLN A 232 -21.13 -0.86 -4.38
C GLN A 232 -20.65 -1.97 -3.44
N GLN A 233 -21.56 -2.89 -3.11
CA GLN A 233 -21.23 -4.14 -2.42
C GLN A 233 -20.89 -5.22 -3.44
N ALA A 234 -19.76 -5.89 -3.23
CA ALA A 234 -19.30 -6.98 -4.09
C ALA A 234 -19.27 -8.28 -3.28
N VAL A 235 -19.63 -9.38 -3.94
CA VAL A 235 -19.48 -10.73 -3.40
C VAL A 235 -18.53 -11.47 -4.33
N ARG A 236 -17.46 -12.03 -3.79
CA ARG A 236 -16.39 -12.67 -4.59
C ARG A 236 -15.82 -11.77 -5.70
N ARG A 237 -15.70 -10.46 -5.43
CA ARG A 237 -15.14 -9.43 -6.34
C ARG A 237 -16.00 -9.11 -7.57
N GLU A 238 -17.22 -9.62 -7.63
CA GLU A 238 -18.18 -9.26 -8.67
C GLU A 238 -19.39 -8.55 -8.04
N ARG A 239 -20.10 -7.77 -8.86
CA ARG A 239 -21.44 -7.30 -8.47
C ARG A 239 -22.33 -8.51 -8.22
N ILE A 240 -23.34 -8.35 -7.37
CA ILE A 240 -24.18 -9.47 -6.97
C ILE A 240 -24.99 -9.93 -8.19
N LYS A 241 -24.70 -11.14 -8.69
CA LYS A 241 -25.43 -11.73 -9.83
C LYS A 241 -26.28 -12.95 -9.45
N ARG A 242 -25.89 -13.65 -8.39
CA ARG A 242 -26.52 -14.89 -7.95
C ARG A 242 -27.76 -14.59 -7.11
N GLY A 243 -28.82 -15.33 -7.36
CA GLY A 243 -30.11 -15.16 -6.70
C GLY A 243 -31.15 -16.12 -7.29
N PHE A 244 -32.27 -15.56 -7.72
CA PHE A 244 -33.35 -16.26 -8.42
C PHE A 244 -33.09 -16.32 -9.94
N THR A 245 -33.99 -16.95 -10.69
CA THR A 245 -33.91 -17.05 -12.17
C THR A 245 -33.76 -15.67 -12.81
N ASP A 246 -32.60 -15.42 -13.41
CA ASP A 246 -32.19 -14.17 -14.09
C ASP A 246 -32.31 -12.88 -13.27
N ARG A 247 -32.41 -12.97 -11.93
CA ARG A 247 -32.52 -11.79 -11.06
C ARG A 247 -31.98 -12.06 -9.67
N VAL A 248 -31.50 -11.01 -9.01
CA VAL A 248 -30.94 -11.14 -7.67
C VAL A 248 -32.03 -11.30 -6.60
N LEU A 249 -33.07 -10.45 -6.64
CA LEU A 249 -34.22 -10.49 -5.73
C LEU A 249 -35.53 -10.48 -6.52
N THR A 250 -36.61 -10.97 -5.92
CA THR A 250 -37.95 -11.03 -6.52
C THR A 250 -38.56 -9.65 -6.80
N PHE A 251 -38.06 -8.60 -6.15
CA PHE A 251 -38.48 -7.20 -6.33
C PHE A 251 -38.01 -6.58 -7.65
N PHE A 252 -37.02 -7.18 -8.30
CA PHE A 252 -36.46 -6.69 -9.56
C PHE A 252 -36.98 -7.48 -10.77
N ARG A 253 -36.96 -6.83 -11.94
CA ARG A 253 -37.29 -7.49 -13.21
C ARG A 253 -36.19 -8.49 -13.59
N PRO A 254 -36.54 -9.60 -14.27
CA PRO A 254 -35.54 -10.48 -14.87
C PRO A 254 -34.60 -9.71 -15.79
N GLY A 255 -33.30 -10.00 -15.71
CA GLY A 255 -32.25 -9.35 -16.50
C GLY A 255 -31.87 -7.94 -16.04
N ASP A 256 -32.40 -7.44 -14.91
CA ASP A 256 -32.05 -6.08 -14.47
C ASP A 256 -30.57 -5.98 -14.05
N ALA A 257 -29.84 -5.12 -14.75
CA ALA A 257 -28.42 -4.83 -14.54
C ALA A 257 -28.19 -3.50 -13.78
N SER A 258 -29.27 -2.84 -13.36
CA SER A 258 -29.22 -1.56 -12.66
C SER A 258 -28.33 -1.61 -11.41
N PRO A 259 -27.68 -0.49 -11.05
CA PRO A 259 -26.86 -0.44 -9.84
C PRO A 259 -27.64 -0.87 -8.60
N LYS A 260 -28.89 -0.43 -8.45
CA LYS A 260 -29.78 -0.81 -7.34
C LYS A 260 -30.06 -2.32 -7.29
N ALA A 261 -30.27 -2.98 -8.43
CA ALA A 261 -30.53 -4.41 -8.48
C ALA A 261 -29.29 -5.28 -8.21
N ARG A 262 -28.09 -4.72 -8.41
CA ARG A 262 -26.81 -5.43 -8.38
C ARG A 262 -25.94 -5.08 -7.17
N GLY A 263 -26.51 -4.46 -6.14
CA GLY A 263 -25.86 -4.27 -4.83
C GLY A 263 -25.22 -2.90 -4.59
N PHE A 264 -25.58 -1.87 -5.37
CA PHE A 264 -25.20 -0.49 -5.05
C PHE A 264 -26.11 0.06 -3.94
N VAL A 265 -25.50 0.57 -2.87
CA VAL A 265 -26.20 1.18 -1.73
C VAL A 265 -26.05 2.70 -1.83
N TYR A 266 -27.17 3.39 -2.05
CA TYR A 266 -27.22 4.84 -2.26
C TYR A 266 -27.20 5.61 -0.94
N HIS A 267 -27.89 5.09 0.08
CA HIS A 267 -27.99 5.76 1.37
C HIS A 267 -26.72 5.59 2.22
N SER A 268 -26.50 6.55 3.12
CA SER A 268 -25.46 6.49 4.14
C SER A 268 -25.96 5.86 5.44
N PHE A 269 -25.05 5.50 6.34
CA PHE A 269 -25.46 4.95 7.65
C PHE A 269 -26.25 5.95 8.50
N LEU A 270 -26.06 7.25 8.30
CA LEU A 270 -26.81 8.28 9.02
C LEU A 270 -28.25 8.41 8.53
N GLN A 271 -28.49 8.28 7.23
CA GLN A 271 -29.84 8.31 6.64
C GLN A 271 -30.62 7.01 6.92
N GLY A 272 -29.91 5.91 7.13
CA GLY A 272 -30.49 4.58 7.25
C GLY A 272 -30.58 3.89 5.90
N LEU A 273 -30.61 2.55 5.92
CA LEU A 273 -30.60 1.73 4.70
C LEU A 273 -32.00 1.18 4.40
N ASP A 274 -32.36 1.17 3.12
CA ASP A 274 -33.55 0.43 2.65
C ASP A 274 -33.40 -1.07 2.98
N PRO A 275 -34.48 -1.84 3.18
CA PRO A 275 -34.39 -3.28 3.43
C PRO A 275 -33.61 -4.05 2.34
N ILE A 276 -33.73 -3.62 1.08
CA ILE A 276 -32.99 -4.20 -0.05
C ILE A 276 -31.48 -3.87 0.05
N GLU A 277 -31.15 -2.63 0.37
CA GLU A 277 -29.76 -2.18 0.54
C GLU A 277 -29.11 -2.84 1.76
N CYS A 278 -29.86 -2.96 2.85
CA CYS A 278 -29.46 -3.67 4.06
C CYS A 278 -29.12 -5.13 3.74
N PHE A 279 -29.95 -5.83 2.96
CA PHE A 279 -29.66 -7.19 2.52
C PHE A 279 -28.36 -7.27 1.72
N PHE A 280 -28.12 -6.37 0.76
CA PHE A 280 -26.89 -6.34 -0.01
C PHE A 280 -25.66 -6.00 0.82
N HIS A 281 -25.79 -5.08 1.77
CA HIS A 281 -24.74 -4.75 2.72
C HIS A 281 -24.37 -5.93 3.62
N MET A 282 -25.38 -6.65 4.13
CA MET A 282 -25.17 -7.88 4.91
C MET A 282 -24.52 -8.99 4.08
N ALA A 283 -24.89 -9.13 2.80
CA ALA A 283 -24.27 -10.11 1.90
C ALA A 283 -22.76 -9.84 1.71
N GLY A 284 -22.38 -8.59 1.47
CA GLY A 284 -20.97 -8.18 1.40
C GLY A 284 -20.22 -8.39 2.72
N GLY A 285 -20.84 -8.01 3.84
CA GLY A 285 -20.28 -8.21 5.17
C GLY A 285 -20.04 -9.69 5.51
N ARG A 286 -20.99 -10.58 5.15
CA ARG A 286 -20.86 -12.02 5.37
C ARG A 286 -19.74 -12.63 4.53
N ASP A 287 -19.56 -12.20 3.27
CA ASP A 287 -18.46 -12.67 2.41
C ASP A 287 -17.11 -12.37 3.08
N GLY A 288 -16.92 -11.14 3.59
CA GLY A 288 -15.70 -10.75 4.31
C GLY A 288 -15.46 -11.53 5.61
N LEU A 289 -16.51 -11.78 6.40
CA LEU A 289 -16.40 -12.56 7.64
C LEU A 289 -16.04 -14.02 7.39
N VAL A 290 -16.68 -14.65 6.40
CA VAL A 290 -16.39 -16.05 6.03
C VAL A 290 -14.97 -16.18 5.47
N ASP A 291 -14.55 -15.23 4.63
CA ASP A 291 -13.22 -15.22 4.05
C ASP A 291 -12.12 -15.10 5.12
N THR A 292 -12.36 -14.28 6.15
CA THR A 292 -11.46 -14.16 7.32
C THR A 292 -11.29 -15.51 8.04
N ALA A 293 -12.38 -16.24 8.26
CA ALA A 293 -12.35 -17.55 8.93
C ALA A 293 -11.59 -18.60 8.10
N VAL A 294 -11.89 -18.71 6.80
CA VAL A 294 -11.28 -19.71 5.91
C VAL A 294 -9.78 -19.43 5.69
N ARG A 295 -9.41 -18.17 5.50
CA ARG A 295 -8.02 -17.81 5.16
C ARG A 295 -7.06 -17.91 6.34
N THR A 296 -7.54 -17.73 7.57
CA THR A 296 -6.72 -17.86 8.79
C THR A 296 -6.14 -19.28 8.93
N GLN A 297 -6.91 -20.31 8.58
CA GLN A 297 -6.42 -21.70 8.58
C GLN A 297 -5.32 -21.90 7.53
N GLN A 298 -5.51 -21.36 6.32
CA GLN A 298 -4.56 -21.52 5.21
C GLN A 298 -3.25 -20.80 5.48
N SER A 299 -3.28 -19.57 5.99
CA SER A 299 -2.08 -18.81 6.34
C SER A 299 -1.30 -19.48 7.48
N GLY A 300 -1.98 -19.98 8.52
CA GLY A 300 -1.33 -20.69 9.62
C GLY A 300 -0.64 -21.99 9.18
N TYR A 301 -1.29 -22.77 8.31
CA TYR A 301 -0.69 -23.99 7.74
C TYR A 301 0.56 -23.67 6.90
N MET A 302 0.47 -22.63 6.07
CA MET A 302 1.59 -22.15 5.26
C MET A 302 2.76 -21.67 6.12
N GLN A 303 2.49 -20.89 7.17
CA GLN A 303 3.52 -20.43 8.11
C GLN A 303 4.23 -21.62 8.78
N ARG A 304 3.48 -22.61 9.27
CA ARG A 304 4.08 -23.83 9.84
C ARG A 304 4.99 -24.55 8.84
N ARG A 305 4.58 -24.66 7.58
CA ARG A 305 5.40 -25.28 6.53
C ARG A 305 6.68 -24.51 6.26
N LEU A 306 6.61 -23.18 6.21
CA LEU A 306 7.81 -22.33 6.03
C LEU A 306 8.78 -22.47 7.20
N VAL A 307 8.26 -22.48 8.44
CA VAL A 307 9.10 -22.67 9.64
C VAL A 307 9.82 -24.01 9.56
N ASN A 308 9.10 -25.10 9.32
CA ASN A 308 9.71 -26.43 9.22
C ASN A 308 10.74 -26.54 8.07
N ALA A 309 10.57 -25.78 6.98
CA ALA A 309 11.51 -25.80 5.86
C ALA A 309 12.79 -24.99 6.15
N LEU A 310 12.69 -23.94 6.96
CA LEU A 310 13.77 -22.97 7.19
C LEU A 310 14.40 -23.09 8.59
N GLU A 311 13.83 -23.85 9.52
CA GLU A 311 14.29 -23.92 10.92
C GLU A 311 15.77 -24.31 11.09
N SER A 312 16.34 -25.04 10.14
CA SER A 312 17.73 -25.48 10.15
C SER A 312 18.73 -24.40 9.69
N LEU A 313 18.28 -23.23 9.24
CA LEU A 313 19.16 -22.16 8.75
C LEU A 313 19.60 -21.24 9.89
N TYR A 314 20.92 -21.09 10.02
CA TYR A 314 21.56 -20.20 10.98
C TYR A 314 22.76 -19.48 10.36
N VAL A 315 23.21 -18.40 11.00
CA VAL A 315 24.43 -17.69 10.62
C VAL A 315 25.63 -18.26 11.38
N GLU A 316 26.66 -18.69 10.67
CA GLU A 316 27.91 -19.20 11.25
C GLU A 316 28.89 -18.03 11.54
N TYR A 317 29.90 -18.27 12.38
CA TYR A 317 30.89 -17.23 12.78
C TYR A 317 31.68 -16.58 11.64
N ASP A 318 31.74 -17.22 10.47
CA ASP A 318 32.34 -16.65 9.27
C ASP A 318 31.40 -15.72 8.49
N GLY A 319 30.15 -15.54 8.95
CA GLY A 319 29.10 -14.74 8.31
C GLY A 319 28.32 -15.48 7.21
N THR A 320 28.66 -16.75 6.94
CA THR A 320 27.93 -17.58 5.98
C THR A 320 26.64 -18.12 6.60
N VAL A 321 25.59 -18.28 5.79
CA VAL A 321 24.35 -18.94 6.21
C VAL A 321 24.46 -20.41 5.88
N ARG A 322 24.29 -21.27 6.89
CA ARG A 322 24.45 -22.72 6.77
C ARG A 322 23.21 -23.46 7.27
N MET A 323 23.02 -24.66 6.73
CA MET A 323 22.07 -25.63 7.29
C MET A 323 22.70 -26.41 8.44
N MET A 324 21.95 -26.68 9.50
CA MET A 324 22.42 -27.46 10.67
C MET A 324 22.89 -28.87 10.31
N ASP A 325 22.17 -29.60 9.43
CA ASP A 325 22.41 -31.02 9.18
C ASP A 325 23.79 -31.31 8.58
N TYR A 326 24.10 -30.68 7.45
CA TYR A 326 25.30 -30.98 6.64
C TYR A 326 26.30 -29.82 6.59
N LYS A 327 26.05 -28.74 7.36
CA LYS A 327 26.79 -27.47 7.27
C LYS A 327 26.93 -26.94 5.83
N LYS A 328 25.98 -27.28 4.96
CA LYS A 328 25.93 -26.80 3.58
C LYS A 328 25.70 -25.31 3.58
N ILE A 329 26.54 -24.59 2.84
CA ILE A 329 26.44 -23.14 2.68
C ILE A 329 25.27 -22.85 1.72
N VAL A 330 24.34 -22.02 2.18
CA VAL A 330 23.20 -21.53 1.39
C VAL A 330 23.49 -20.13 0.86
N GLN A 331 24.08 -19.26 1.68
CA GLN A 331 24.52 -17.92 1.30
C GLN A 331 25.93 -17.66 1.85
N PHE A 332 26.78 -16.99 1.08
CA PHE A 332 28.13 -16.58 1.51
C PHE A 332 28.10 -15.42 2.50
N LEU A 333 27.07 -14.57 2.42
CA LEU A 333 26.83 -13.46 3.32
C LEU A 333 25.32 -13.35 3.51
N TYR A 334 24.87 -13.30 4.77
CA TYR A 334 23.46 -13.15 5.08
C TYR A 334 22.88 -11.91 4.40
N GLY A 335 21.80 -12.07 3.63
CA GLY A 335 21.14 -10.94 2.94
C GLY A 335 22.00 -10.23 1.88
N GLU A 336 23.15 -10.80 1.50
CA GLU A 336 24.15 -10.17 0.61
C GLU A 336 24.78 -8.87 1.14
N ASP A 337 24.41 -8.41 2.34
CA ASP A 337 24.94 -7.23 3.00
C ASP A 337 25.48 -7.51 4.41
N GLY A 338 25.11 -8.63 5.02
CA GLY A 338 25.53 -9.08 6.34
C GLY A 338 24.81 -8.38 7.49
N ILE A 339 23.65 -7.78 7.21
CA ILE A 339 22.96 -6.85 8.12
C ILE A 339 21.74 -7.51 8.72
N ASP A 340 21.49 -7.23 9.99
CA ASP A 340 20.26 -7.61 10.67
C ASP A 340 19.10 -6.68 10.22
N PRO A 341 18.03 -7.22 9.61
CA PRO A 341 16.88 -6.42 9.19
C PRO A 341 16.25 -5.62 10.32
N SER A 342 16.30 -6.12 11.56
CA SER A 342 15.75 -5.44 12.74
C SER A 342 16.56 -4.20 13.12
N LYS A 343 17.86 -4.17 12.81
CA LYS A 343 18.80 -3.07 13.04
C LYS A 343 18.90 -2.11 11.83
N SER A 344 18.25 -2.45 10.71
CA SER A 344 18.29 -1.68 9.46
C SER A 344 17.28 -0.53 9.43
N TYR A 345 17.55 0.49 8.62
CA TYR A 345 16.61 1.58 8.36
C TYR A 345 15.71 1.25 7.16
N HIS A 346 14.76 0.34 7.35
CA HIS A 346 13.85 -0.12 6.27
C HIS A 346 14.59 -0.70 5.05
N GLY A 347 15.53 -1.61 5.29
CA GLY A 347 16.31 -2.27 4.24
C GLY A 347 17.51 -1.48 3.76
N GLU A 348 17.76 -0.29 4.32
CA GLU A 348 19.06 0.37 4.18
C GLU A 348 19.98 0.00 5.34
N ALA A 349 21.18 -0.46 4.98
CA ALA A 349 22.28 -0.78 5.88
C ALA A 349 22.56 0.31 6.92
N VAL A 350 22.62 1.54 6.43
CA VAL A 350 23.01 2.75 7.15
C VAL A 350 22.27 3.91 6.50
N ASN A 351 21.60 4.73 7.31
CA ASN A 351 20.93 5.92 6.80
C ASN A 351 21.89 7.11 6.78
N LEU A 352 22.42 7.41 5.59
CA LEU A 352 23.41 8.46 5.38
C LEU A 352 22.91 9.85 5.82
N GLU A 353 21.62 10.15 5.69
CA GLU A 353 21.07 11.46 6.08
C GLU A 353 20.98 11.63 7.59
N ILE A 354 20.68 10.54 8.31
CA ILE A 354 20.66 10.53 9.77
C ILE A 354 22.06 10.81 10.30
N ILE A 355 23.09 10.14 9.77
CA ILE A 355 24.48 10.36 10.19
C ILE A 355 24.91 11.81 9.92
N ILE A 356 24.59 12.37 8.75
CA ILE A 356 24.92 13.77 8.44
C ILE A 356 24.29 14.72 9.45
N ASN A 357 23.02 14.52 9.79
CA ASN A 357 22.30 15.35 10.76
C ASN A 357 22.82 15.15 12.20
N LYS A 358 23.24 13.94 12.56
CA LYS A 358 23.81 13.60 13.87
C LYS A 358 25.17 14.28 14.06
N LEU A 359 26.02 14.23 13.04
CA LEU A 359 27.35 14.85 13.06
C LEU A 359 27.28 16.38 12.88
N GLY A 360 26.10 16.94 12.55
CA GLY A 360 25.92 18.38 12.38
C GLY A 360 26.78 18.96 11.24
N LEU A 361 27.11 18.14 10.24
CA LEU A 361 27.99 18.53 9.14
C LEU A 361 27.30 19.59 8.29
N LYS A 362 27.69 20.86 8.48
CA LYS A 362 27.17 21.98 7.70
C LYS A 362 27.95 22.06 6.39
N THR A 363 27.24 21.96 5.28
CA THR A 363 27.75 22.16 3.91
C THR A 363 28.44 23.52 3.81
N ARG A 364 29.76 23.56 3.94
CA ARG A 364 30.53 24.79 3.83
C ARG A 364 31.93 24.50 3.30
N GLN A 365 32.06 24.44 1.97
CA GLN A 365 33.20 25.01 1.24
C GLN A 365 32.99 24.99 -0.29
N GLU A 366 33.73 25.87 -0.97
CA GLU A 366 33.64 26.14 -2.42
C GLU A 366 34.40 25.13 -3.28
N GLN A 367 35.32 24.34 -2.71
CA GLN A 367 36.10 23.32 -3.43
C GLN A 367 35.70 21.91 -2.98
N PRO A 368 35.06 21.10 -3.85
CA PRO A 368 34.76 19.69 -3.56
C PRO A 368 36.04 18.85 -3.56
N LEU A 369 36.08 17.78 -2.75
CA LEU A 369 37.13 16.76 -2.84
C LEU A 369 37.21 16.17 -4.26
N SER A 370 38.44 15.85 -4.67
CA SER A 370 38.73 15.14 -5.92
C SER A 370 38.18 13.71 -5.84
N GLN A 371 37.65 13.16 -6.94
CA GLN A 371 37.18 11.76 -6.95
C GLN A 371 38.27 10.76 -6.52
N GLU A 372 39.53 11.05 -6.86
CA GLU A 372 40.69 10.24 -6.51
C GLU A 372 40.99 10.22 -5.00
N GLU A 373 40.80 11.36 -4.31
CA GLU A 373 41.01 11.46 -2.85
C GLU A 373 39.95 10.65 -2.10
N VAL A 374 38.69 10.73 -2.54
CA VAL A 374 37.59 9.92 -1.97
C VAL A 374 37.83 8.43 -2.20
N ASP A 375 38.32 8.04 -3.38
CA ASP A 375 38.62 6.64 -3.69
C ASP A 375 39.79 6.10 -2.85
N GLN A 376 40.82 6.92 -2.60
CA GLN A 376 41.90 6.55 -1.68
C GLN A 376 41.39 6.33 -0.25
N MET A 377 40.49 7.18 0.24
CA MET A 377 39.89 7.03 1.57
C MET A 377 39.01 5.78 1.67
N LEU A 378 38.18 5.52 0.65
CA LEU A 378 37.30 4.36 0.59
C LEU A 378 38.05 3.04 0.40
N SER A 379 39.24 3.06 -0.24
CA SER A 379 40.07 1.87 -0.45
C SER A 379 40.38 1.11 0.85
N ARG A 380 40.51 1.83 1.97
CA ARG A 380 40.75 1.26 3.31
C ARG A 380 39.58 0.42 3.85
N TYR A 381 38.39 0.62 3.29
CA TYR A 381 37.14 -0.03 3.68
C TYR A 381 36.62 -1.01 2.61
N VAL A 382 37.30 -1.14 1.47
CA VAL A 382 36.99 -2.15 0.44
C VAL A 382 37.15 -3.54 1.04
N GLY A 383 36.10 -4.35 0.96
CA GLY A 383 36.05 -5.70 1.53
C GLY A 383 35.57 -5.76 2.98
N LYS A 384 35.53 -4.62 3.70
CA LYS A 384 34.93 -4.53 5.05
C LYS A 384 33.47 -4.11 5.03
N ILE A 385 33.07 -3.38 3.98
CA ILE A 385 31.70 -2.88 3.75
C ILE A 385 31.22 -3.38 2.38
N SER A 386 29.90 -3.57 2.22
CA SER A 386 29.29 -3.89 0.93
C SER A 386 29.62 -2.85 -0.14
N ARG A 387 29.90 -3.31 -1.37
CA ARG A 387 30.25 -2.46 -2.53
C ARG A 387 29.18 -1.41 -2.81
N LEU A 388 27.92 -1.79 -2.70
CA LEU A 388 26.78 -0.91 -2.95
C LEU A 388 26.72 0.27 -1.96
N LEU A 389 27.09 0.03 -0.69
CA LEU A 389 27.14 1.09 0.31
C LEU A 389 28.31 2.05 0.03
N LEU A 390 29.48 1.53 -0.39
CA LEU A 390 30.63 2.36 -0.75
C LEU A 390 30.31 3.31 -1.92
N GLU A 391 29.61 2.82 -2.95
CA GLU A 391 29.15 3.65 -4.08
C GLU A 391 28.16 4.74 -3.64
N LYS A 392 27.19 4.39 -2.77
CA LYS A 392 26.24 5.35 -2.20
C LYS A 392 26.96 6.43 -1.39
N VAL A 393 27.94 6.05 -0.57
CA VAL A 393 28.74 6.97 0.25
C VAL A 393 29.56 7.90 -0.63
N LYS A 394 30.25 7.38 -1.66
CA LYS A 394 31.00 8.18 -2.63
C LYS A 394 30.12 9.26 -3.27
N LYS A 395 28.93 8.88 -3.74
CA LYS A 395 27.98 9.82 -4.35
C LYS A 395 27.54 10.90 -3.35
N LYS A 396 27.19 10.51 -2.12
CA LYS A 396 26.71 11.45 -1.08
C LYS A 396 27.80 12.45 -0.66
N ILE A 397 29.06 12.03 -0.59
CA ILE A 397 30.20 12.89 -0.24
C ILE A 397 30.40 13.99 -1.30
N ILE A 398 30.33 13.60 -2.58
CA ILE A 398 30.45 14.53 -3.72
C ILE A 398 29.28 15.51 -3.74
N ASP A 399 28.05 15.00 -3.60
CA ASP A 399 26.83 15.81 -3.64
C ASP A 399 26.77 16.86 -2.51
N LYS A 400 27.29 16.52 -1.32
CA LYS A 400 27.26 17.39 -0.13
C LYS A 400 28.53 18.22 0.08
N ARG A 401 29.55 18.08 -0.78
CA ARG A 401 30.82 18.85 -0.71
C ARG A 401 31.42 18.87 0.71
N PHE A 402 31.67 17.69 1.28
CA PHE A 402 32.32 17.60 2.60
C PHE A 402 33.77 18.06 2.54
N SER A 403 34.30 18.54 3.68
CA SER A 403 35.74 18.70 3.89
C SER A 403 36.42 17.33 4.08
N VAL A 404 37.75 17.28 3.99
CA VAL A 404 38.51 16.03 4.20
C VAL A 404 38.25 15.49 5.61
N GLU A 405 38.27 16.35 6.63
CA GLU A 405 38.05 15.96 8.03
C GLU A 405 36.61 15.48 8.28
N ASP A 406 35.62 16.15 7.68
CA ASP A 406 34.22 15.76 7.78
C ASP A 406 33.95 14.43 7.05
N ALA A 407 34.60 14.21 5.91
CA ALA A 407 34.51 12.96 5.16
C ALA A 407 35.13 11.79 5.94
N GLU A 408 36.27 11.98 6.61
CA GLU A 408 36.85 10.94 7.50
C GLU A 408 35.91 10.59 8.65
N LYS A 409 35.40 11.60 9.38
CA LYS A 409 34.44 11.38 10.47
C LYS A 409 33.18 10.69 9.99
N PHE A 410 32.69 11.07 8.81
CA PHE A 410 31.51 10.47 8.20
C PHE A 410 31.73 9.00 7.86
N ILE A 411 32.82 8.66 7.18
CA ILE A 411 33.14 7.27 6.81
C ILE A 411 33.37 6.41 8.07
N GLN A 412 34.05 6.96 9.08
CA GLN A 412 34.27 6.26 10.34
C GLN A 412 32.95 5.95 11.07
N GLU A 413 32.04 6.93 11.15
CA GLU A 413 30.74 6.72 11.78
C GLU A 413 29.89 5.71 11.00
N ILE A 414 29.90 5.77 9.65
CA ILE A 414 29.25 4.76 8.80
C ILE A 414 29.79 3.36 9.10
N TYR A 415 31.11 3.22 9.24
CA TYR A 415 31.72 1.93 9.54
C TYR A 415 31.32 1.41 10.93
N ASN A 416 31.28 2.29 11.94
CA ASN A 416 30.83 1.94 13.28
C ASN A 416 29.35 1.49 13.29
N GLU A 417 28.50 2.24 12.59
CA GLU A 417 27.07 1.91 12.47
C GLU A 417 26.86 0.61 11.69
N TYR A 418 27.60 0.42 10.60
CA TYR A 418 27.59 -0.83 9.84
C TYR A 418 27.95 -2.02 10.73
N LEU A 419 29.04 -1.94 11.50
CA LEU A 419 29.46 -3.00 12.43
C LEU A 419 28.39 -3.30 13.49
N LYS A 420 27.73 -2.26 14.03
CA LYS A 420 26.65 -2.41 15.01
C LYS A 420 25.41 -3.10 14.41
N ASN A 421 25.13 -2.82 13.14
CA ASN A 421 23.95 -3.34 12.44
C ASN A 421 24.16 -4.75 11.86
N ARG A 422 25.38 -5.31 11.93
CA ARG A 422 25.64 -6.68 11.46
C ARG A 422 24.81 -7.71 12.23
N VAL A 423 24.44 -8.77 11.51
CA VAL A 423 23.82 -9.94 12.11
C VAL A 423 24.78 -10.62 13.06
N GLU A 424 24.26 -11.05 14.21
CA GLU A 424 25.05 -11.76 15.23
C GLU A 424 25.23 -13.23 14.81
N PRO A 425 26.45 -13.78 14.87
CA PRO A 425 26.66 -15.21 14.63
C PRO A 425 25.86 -16.07 15.61
N GLY A 426 25.34 -17.18 15.12
CA GLY A 426 24.45 -18.08 15.86
C GLY A 426 22.96 -17.74 15.74
N GLU A 427 22.61 -16.62 15.10
CA GLU A 427 21.21 -16.23 14.92
C GLU A 427 20.45 -17.24 14.04
N ALA A 428 19.25 -17.63 14.49
CA ALA A 428 18.36 -18.56 13.80
C ALA A 428 17.59 -17.87 12.67
N VAL A 429 18.31 -17.37 11.68
CA VAL A 429 17.77 -16.53 10.58
C VAL A 429 16.67 -17.20 9.79
N GLY A 430 16.64 -18.53 9.73
CA GLY A 430 15.59 -19.26 9.05
C GLY A 430 14.21 -19.09 9.68
N ILE A 431 14.14 -19.12 11.02
CA ILE A 431 12.88 -18.94 11.76
C ILE A 431 12.39 -17.50 11.60
N VAL A 432 13.29 -16.52 11.76
CA VAL A 432 12.97 -15.09 11.57
C VAL A 432 12.41 -14.88 10.16
N THR A 433 13.10 -15.40 9.14
CA THR A 433 12.66 -15.29 7.74
C THR A 433 11.29 -15.94 7.51
N ALA A 434 11.06 -17.14 8.05
CA ALA A 434 9.79 -17.84 7.93
C ALA A 434 8.62 -17.04 8.55
N GLN A 435 8.85 -16.45 9.73
CA GLN A 435 7.86 -15.62 10.40
C GLN A 435 7.61 -14.30 9.66
N SER A 436 8.67 -13.64 9.18
CA SER A 436 8.56 -12.39 8.41
C SER A 436 7.81 -12.56 7.08
N ILE A 437 7.83 -13.75 6.47
CA ILE A 437 7.00 -14.06 5.29
C ILE A 437 5.59 -14.51 5.69
N GLY A 438 5.48 -15.30 6.77
CA GLY A 438 4.23 -15.87 7.24
C GLY A 438 3.25 -14.85 7.83
N GLU A 439 3.72 -13.91 8.65
CA GLU A 439 2.87 -12.92 9.31
C GLU A 439 2.16 -11.98 8.32
N PRO A 440 2.83 -11.34 7.33
CA PRO A 440 2.13 -10.50 6.35
C PRO A 440 1.12 -11.29 5.51
N SER A 441 1.35 -12.59 5.33
CA SER A 441 0.42 -13.46 4.61
C SER A 441 -0.94 -13.59 5.32
N THR A 442 -1.01 -13.36 6.63
CA THR A 442 -2.27 -13.25 7.38
C THR A 442 -2.99 -11.91 7.16
N GLN A 443 -2.27 -10.85 6.75
CA GLN A 443 -2.82 -9.51 6.48
C GLN A 443 -3.14 -9.28 5.00
N LEU A 444 -2.38 -9.89 4.09
CA LEU A 444 -2.58 -9.80 2.63
C LEU A 444 -3.94 -10.34 2.18
N THR A 445 -4.50 -11.27 2.96
CA THR A 445 -5.84 -11.81 2.82
C THR A 445 -6.93 -10.78 3.06
N LEU A 446 -6.69 -9.81 3.97
CA LEU A 446 -7.67 -8.80 4.39
C LEU A 446 -7.61 -7.51 3.55
N ARG A 447 -6.44 -7.12 3.01
CA ARG A 447 -6.27 -5.83 2.30
C ARG A 447 -6.67 -5.83 0.81
N THR A 448 -6.89 -6.97 0.18
CA THR A 448 -7.22 -7.06 -1.26
C THR A 448 -8.59 -6.49 -1.65
N PHE A 449 -9.44 -6.09 -0.69
CA PHE A 449 -10.83 -5.70 -0.96
C PHE A 449 -11.04 -4.21 -1.29
N HIS A 450 -10.04 -3.35 -1.11
CA HIS A 450 -10.22 -1.90 -1.32
C HIS A 450 -10.06 -1.43 -2.77
N PHE A 451 -9.56 -2.27 -3.68
CA PHE A 451 -9.37 -1.94 -5.10
C PHE A 451 -10.46 -2.58 -5.97
N ALA A 452 -11.72 -2.20 -5.76
CA ALA A 452 -12.76 -2.48 -6.74
C ALA A 452 -12.56 -1.55 -7.95
N GLY A 453 -12.31 -2.10 -9.14
CA GLY A 453 -12.28 -1.31 -10.39
C GLY A 453 -11.13 -1.61 -11.38
N VAL A 454 -10.12 -2.40 -11.02
CA VAL A 454 -9.03 -2.78 -11.94
C VAL A 454 -8.99 -4.30 -12.09
N ARG A 455 -9.78 -4.83 -13.04
CA ARG A 455 -9.86 -6.28 -13.32
C ARG A 455 -8.52 -6.86 -13.81
N GLU A 456 -7.73 -6.11 -14.56
CA GLU A 456 -6.55 -6.66 -15.27
C GLU A 456 -5.29 -6.87 -14.42
N GLN A 457 -5.16 -6.23 -13.25
CA GLN A 457 -3.91 -6.33 -12.45
C GLN A 457 -4.07 -6.96 -11.07
N SER A 458 -5.30 -7.26 -10.64
CA SER A 458 -5.58 -7.73 -9.27
C SER A 458 -5.71 -9.26 -9.13
N ILE A 459 -5.45 -10.03 -10.19
CA ILE A 459 -5.95 -11.41 -10.28
C ILE A 459 -5.23 -12.38 -9.32
N LEU A 460 -3.99 -12.14 -8.86
CA LEU A 460 -3.28 -13.09 -7.99
C LEU A 460 -2.39 -12.48 -6.89
N LEU A 461 -2.48 -11.22 -6.52
CA LEU A 461 -1.51 -10.60 -5.58
C LEU A 461 -1.63 -10.99 -4.09
N GLY A 462 -2.44 -11.99 -3.75
CA GLY A 462 -2.72 -12.40 -2.36
C GLY A 462 -2.10 -13.73 -1.93
N LEU A 463 -2.58 -14.24 -0.78
CA LEU A 463 -2.15 -15.53 -0.20
C LEU A 463 -2.14 -16.72 -1.20
N PRO A 464 -3.13 -16.91 -2.10
CA PRO A 464 -3.13 -18.06 -3.03
C PRO A 464 -1.91 -18.12 -3.94
N ARG A 465 -1.39 -16.96 -4.37
CA ARG A 465 -0.19 -16.89 -5.21
C ARG A 465 1.07 -17.14 -4.41
N LEU A 466 1.12 -16.65 -3.17
CA LEU A 466 2.25 -16.94 -2.30
C LEU A 466 2.33 -18.44 -2.02
N ILE A 467 1.20 -19.10 -1.77
CA ILE A 467 1.11 -20.57 -1.66
C ILE A 467 1.58 -21.23 -2.96
N GLU A 468 1.12 -20.77 -4.12
CA GLU A 468 1.51 -21.33 -5.42
C GLU A 468 3.01 -21.23 -5.70
N ILE A 469 3.65 -20.12 -5.32
CA ILE A 469 5.10 -19.91 -5.44
C ILE A 469 5.85 -20.83 -4.47
N VAL A 470 5.45 -20.86 -3.20
CA VAL A 470 6.09 -21.69 -2.16
C VAL A 470 5.93 -23.18 -2.45
N ASP A 471 4.78 -23.59 -3.00
CA ASP A 471 4.51 -24.97 -3.42
C ASP A 471 5.22 -25.34 -4.75
N ALA A 472 5.80 -24.37 -5.45
CA ALA A 472 6.37 -24.54 -6.79
C ALA A 472 5.43 -25.34 -7.73
N ARG A 473 4.15 -24.94 -7.80
CA ARG A 473 3.14 -25.68 -8.57
C ARG A 473 3.50 -25.72 -10.05
N LYS A 474 3.39 -26.91 -10.64
CA LYS A 474 3.68 -27.15 -12.07
C LYS A 474 2.78 -26.34 -13.01
N THR A 475 1.51 -26.19 -12.65
CA THR A 475 0.49 -25.50 -13.46
C THR A 475 -0.02 -24.29 -12.70
N PRO A 476 0.51 -23.08 -12.97
CA PRO A 476 0.04 -21.88 -12.30
C PRO A 476 -1.36 -21.47 -12.79
N SER A 477 -2.13 -20.82 -11.93
CA SER A 477 -3.54 -20.48 -12.20
C SER A 477 -3.70 -19.36 -13.22
N THR A 478 -2.83 -18.35 -13.22
CA THR A 478 -2.79 -17.32 -14.27
C THR A 478 -1.34 -17.01 -14.67
N PRO A 479 -0.74 -17.79 -15.59
CA PRO A 479 0.59 -17.48 -16.11
C PRO A 479 0.54 -16.19 -16.92
N ILE A 480 1.47 -15.27 -16.65
CA ILE A 480 1.62 -14.03 -17.40
C ILE A 480 3.07 -13.93 -17.87
N MET A 481 3.27 -13.65 -19.15
CA MET A 481 4.58 -13.42 -19.74
C MET A 481 4.64 -11.96 -20.23
N ARG A 482 5.70 -11.25 -19.85
CA ARG A 482 5.98 -9.90 -20.38
C ARG A 482 7.06 -10.03 -21.45
N ILE A 483 6.72 -9.63 -22.67
CA ILE A 483 7.62 -9.69 -23.81
C ILE A 483 8.08 -8.25 -24.09
N PRO A 484 9.33 -7.88 -23.76
CA PRO A 484 9.86 -6.58 -24.13
C PRO A 484 10.00 -6.49 -25.65
N LEU A 485 9.55 -5.38 -26.23
CA LEU A 485 9.67 -5.12 -27.67
C LEU A 485 10.93 -4.30 -27.95
N GLU A 486 11.60 -4.59 -29.07
CA GLU A 486 12.69 -3.74 -29.56
C GLU A 486 12.18 -2.33 -29.90
N PRO A 487 13.03 -1.29 -29.85
CA PRO A 487 12.62 0.09 -30.08
C PRO A 487 11.84 0.31 -31.38
N GLU A 488 12.17 -0.41 -32.44
CA GLU A 488 11.51 -0.32 -33.75
C GLU A 488 10.03 -0.75 -33.73
N TYR A 489 9.70 -1.73 -32.89
CA TYR A 489 8.33 -2.24 -32.71
C TYR A 489 7.61 -1.48 -31.59
N ALA A 490 8.33 -1.09 -30.54
CA ALA A 490 7.78 -0.37 -29.40
C ALA A 490 7.27 1.04 -29.79
N GLN A 491 7.95 1.73 -30.72
CA GLN A 491 7.57 3.07 -31.14
C GLN A 491 6.44 3.08 -32.19
N ASN A 492 6.16 1.96 -32.84
CA ASN A 492 5.15 1.88 -33.90
C ASN A 492 4.01 0.92 -33.52
N LYS A 493 2.85 1.49 -33.17
CA LYS A 493 1.65 0.75 -32.77
C LYS A 493 1.24 -0.31 -33.80
N ALA A 494 1.35 -0.04 -35.09
CA ALA A 494 0.94 -1.00 -36.13
C ALA A 494 1.89 -2.22 -36.18
N LYS A 495 3.20 -2.00 -36.02
CA LYS A 495 4.18 -3.09 -35.95
C LYS A 495 4.01 -3.92 -34.68
N ALA A 496 3.76 -3.27 -33.54
CA ALA A 496 3.47 -3.97 -32.29
C ALA A 496 2.20 -4.83 -32.40
N GLN A 497 1.12 -4.29 -32.99
CA GLN A 497 -0.11 -5.05 -33.22
C GLN A 497 0.11 -6.26 -34.12
N LYS A 498 0.92 -6.13 -35.18
CA LYS A 498 1.25 -7.27 -36.05
C LYS A 498 1.93 -8.40 -35.27
N LEU A 499 2.87 -8.05 -34.39
CA LEU A 499 3.58 -9.03 -33.56
C LEU A 499 2.67 -9.67 -32.51
N VAL A 500 1.76 -8.90 -31.91
CA VAL A 500 0.73 -9.44 -31.00
C VAL A 500 -0.15 -10.48 -31.70
N LYS A 501 -0.61 -10.17 -32.92
CA LYS A 501 -1.44 -11.10 -33.72
C LYS A 501 -0.70 -12.40 -34.05
N GLN A 502 0.61 -12.34 -34.28
CA GLN A 502 1.42 -13.54 -34.57
C GLN A 502 1.62 -14.45 -33.34
N ILE A 503 1.58 -13.88 -32.13
CA ILE A 503 1.78 -14.64 -30.88
C ILE A 503 0.45 -15.16 -30.33
N GLN A 504 -0.65 -14.49 -30.63
CA GLN A 504 -1.98 -14.90 -30.20
C GLN A 504 -2.31 -16.28 -30.78
N SER A 505 -2.67 -17.23 -29.92
CA SER A 505 -3.19 -18.52 -30.35
C SER A 505 -4.59 -18.33 -30.92
N THR A 506 -4.73 -18.48 -32.23
CA THR A 506 -6.03 -18.47 -32.92
C THR A 506 -6.48 -19.91 -33.14
N TYR A 507 -7.70 -20.23 -32.73
CA TYR A 507 -8.33 -21.53 -32.97
C TYR A 507 -9.28 -21.45 -34.16
N PHE A 508 -9.63 -22.60 -34.74
CA PHE A 508 -10.61 -22.65 -35.85
C PHE A 508 -11.98 -22.07 -35.45
N GLU A 509 -12.37 -22.19 -34.18
CA GLU A 509 -13.60 -21.60 -33.64
C GLU A 509 -13.61 -20.06 -33.72
N ASP A 510 -12.45 -19.41 -33.66
CA ASP A 510 -12.35 -17.95 -33.74
C ASP A 510 -12.53 -17.45 -35.19
N ILE A 511 -12.37 -18.32 -36.19
CA ILE A 511 -12.35 -17.97 -37.61
C ILE A 511 -13.61 -18.48 -38.35
N VAL A 512 -14.25 -19.52 -37.84
CA VAL A 512 -15.38 -20.18 -38.52
C VAL A 512 -16.71 -19.55 -38.09
N SER A 513 -17.46 -19.02 -39.07
CA SER A 513 -18.81 -18.47 -38.87
C SER A 513 -19.88 -19.54 -38.72
N SER A 514 -19.81 -20.63 -39.51
CA SER A 514 -20.76 -21.73 -39.44
C SER A 514 -20.14 -23.05 -39.85
N VAL A 515 -20.63 -24.12 -39.23
CA VAL A 515 -20.22 -25.50 -39.51
C VAL A 515 -21.41 -26.23 -40.10
N GLY A 516 -21.37 -26.48 -41.41
CA GLY A 516 -22.35 -27.27 -42.13
C GLY A 516 -21.92 -28.73 -42.27
N PHE A 517 -22.88 -29.64 -42.22
CA PHE A 517 -22.62 -31.06 -42.51
C PHE A 517 -23.36 -31.48 -43.79
N ASN A 518 -22.61 -31.96 -44.78
CA ASN A 518 -23.19 -32.51 -46.00
C ASN A 518 -23.27 -34.04 -45.91
N LEU A 519 -24.45 -34.54 -45.53
CA LEU A 519 -24.75 -35.98 -45.39
C LEU A 519 -24.50 -36.79 -46.66
N LYS A 520 -24.57 -36.19 -47.86
CA LYS A 520 -24.40 -36.93 -49.13
C LYS A 520 -22.93 -37.17 -49.47
N ARG A 521 -22.04 -36.27 -49.06
CA ARG A 521 -20.60 -36.36 -49.30
C ARG A 521 -19.81 -36.80 -48.07
N SER A 522 -20.49 -36.99 -46.94
CA SER A 522 -19.85 -37.21 -45.63
C SER A 522 -18.79 -36.15 -45.33
N ALA A 523 -19.06 -34.90 -45.70
CA ALA A 523 -18.09 -33.80 -45.66
C ALA A 523 -18.55 -32.70 -44.71
N LEU A 524 -17.59 -32.13 -43.98
CA LEU A 524 -17.75 -30.95 -43.15
C LEU A 524 -17.47 -29.70 -44.00
N ILE A 525 -18.44 -28.79 -44.05
CA ILE A 525 -18.31 -27.50 -44.73
C ILE A 525 -18.08 -26.45 -43.64
N LEU A 526 -16.88 -25.88 -43.59
CA LEU A 526 -16.55 -24.78 -42.70
C LEU A 526 -16.70 -23.47 -43.47
N GLN A 527 -17.60 -22.60 -43.04
CA GLN A 527 -17.72 -21.26 -43.59
C GLN A 527 -16.83 -20.31 -42.79
N LEU A 528 -15.75 -19.83 -43.39
CA LEU A 528 -14.84 -18.89 -42.75
C LEU A 528 -15.43 -17.47 -42.73
N ASP A 529 -15.14 -16.72 -41.68
CA ASP A 529 -15.49 -15.31 -41.54
C ASP A 529 -14.33 -14.41 -42.00
N ASP A 530 -14.57 -13.63 -43.06
CA ASP A 530 -13.57 -12.73 -43.64
C ASP A 530 -13.16 -11.58 -42.70
N GLU A 531 -14.03 -11.16 -41.78
CA GLU A 531 -13.71 -10.12 -40.80
C GLU A 531 -12.83 -10.68 -39.68
N ALA A 532 -13.18 -11.86 -39.15
CA ALA A 532 -12.37 -12.55 -38.15
C ALA A 532 -10.98 -12.93 -38.67
N MET A 533 -10.89 -13.38 -39.93
CA MET A 533 -9.60 -13.66 -40.59
C MET A 533 -8.70 -12.41 -40.65
N LYS A 534 -9.27 -11.23 -40.95
CA LYS A 534 -8.51 -9.95 -40.96
C LYS A 534 -8.12 -9.49 -39.57
N GLU A 535 -8.98 -9.71 -38.59
CA GLU A 535 -8.71 -9.36 -37.19
C GLU A 535 -7.53 -10.17 -36.65
N HIS A 536 -7.50 -11.48 -36.90
CA HIS A 536 -6.41 -12.37 -36.49
C HIS A 536 -5.20 -12.37 -37.45
N ALA A 537 -5.28 -11.68 -38.58
CA ALA A 537 -4.26 -11.65 -39.64
C ALA A 537 -3.89 -13.05 -40.18
N VAL A 538 -4.89 -13.92 -40.30
CA VAL A 538 -4.77 -15.28 -40.85
C VAL A 538 -5.18 -15.26 -42.31
N THR A 539 -4.42 -15.95 -43.17
CA THR A 539 -4.75 -16.12 -44.58
C THR A 539 -5.31 -17.52 -44.85
N ILE A 540 -6.03 -17.68 -45.96
CA ILE A 540 -6.58 -18.99 -46.39
C ILE A 540 -5.44 -20.03 -46.53
N ASN A 541 -4.25 -19.61 -46.96
CA ASN A 541 -3.09 -20.48 -47.07
C ASN A 541 -2.64 -21.01 -45.70
N ASP A 542 -2.66 -20.19 -44.66
CA ASP A 542 -2.30 -20.61 -43.29
C ASP A 542 -3.31 -21.66 -42.76
N VAL A 543 -4.59 -21.49 -43.12
CA VAL A 543 -5.66 -22.45 -42.79
C VAL A 543 -5.44 -23.77 -43.52
N GLU A 544 -5.10 -23.73 -44.82
CA GLU A 544 -4.79 -24.94 -45.59
C GLU A 544 -3.55 -25.67 -45.04
N GLU A 545 -2.49 -24.95 -44.65
CA GLU A 545 -1.31 -25.56 -44.04
C GLU A 545 -1.63 -26.23 -42.71
N ALA A 546 -2.46 -25.59 -41.87
CA ALA A 546 -2.92 -26.19 -40.62
C ALA A 546 -3.77 -27.45 -40.87
N LEU A 547 -4.64 -27.46 -41.88
CA LEU A 547 -5.46 -28.62 -42.24
C LEU A 547 -4.63 -29.78 -42.83
N LYS A 548 -3.61 -29.47 -43.65
CA LYS A 548 -2.65 -30.47 -44.17
C LYS A 548 -1.93 -31.19 -43.04
N GLN A 549 -1.53 -30.48 -41.98
CA GLN A 549 -0.89 -31.09 -40.81
C GLN A 549 -1.80 -32.09 -40.08
N MET A 550 -3.12 -31.88 -40.12
CA MET A 550 -4.10 -32.78 -39.48
C MET A 550 -4.47 -34.02 -40.33
N LYS A 551 -3.93 -34.17 -41.55
CA LYS A 551 -4.18 -35.31 -42.46
C LYS A 551 -5.66 -35.54 -42.83
N TYR A 552 -6.47 -34.50 -42.87
CA TYR A 552 -7.84 -34.58 -43.39
C TYR A 552 -7.85 -34.31 -44.90
N ASN A 553 -8.68 -35.03 -45.65
CA ASN A 553 -8.96 -34.69 -47.05
C ASN A 553 -9.92 -33.49 -47.06
N TYR A 554 -9.53 -32.41 -47.71
CA TYR A 554 -10.32 -31.18 -47.84
C TYR A 554 -10.46 -30.81 -49.33
N GLU A 555 -11.59 -30.21 -49.71
CA GLU A 555 -11.89 -29.71 -51.07
C GLU A 555 -12.28 -28.23 -51.01
#